data_AF-A0AAJ8JTJ0-F1
#
_entry.id   AF-A0AAJ8JTJ0-F1
#
_cell.length_a   1.000
_cell.length_b   1.000
_cell.length_c   1.000
_cell.angle_alpha   90.00
_cell.angle_beta   90.00
_cell.angle_gamma   90.00
#
_symmetry.space_group_name_H-M   'P 1'
#
loop_
_entity.id
_entity.type
_entity.pdbx_description
1 polymer ?
#
loop_
_entity_poly.entity_id
_entity_poly.type
_entity_poly.pdbx_seq_one_letter_code
_entity_poly.pdbx_strand_id
1 'polypeptide(L)'
;MYKAGNEEITGQGRIWQYDPGLTWDLDLIGVIILGDAAHVMSPFAGEGVNQALADALDLGRTLVCLFTPSRPRASSLIAPRSSAHLQVALRKYEKRIMRRARKVMRESENNQEIVFGGKCRERIQEED
;
A
#
# COMPACT_ATOMS: atom_id res chain seq x y z
N MET A 1 5.30 -4.05 -41.98
CA MET A 1 6.28 -2.99 -41.66
C MET A 1 5.49 -1.81 -41.07
N TYR A 2 5.19 -1.85 -39.78
CA TYR A 2 4.49 -0.78 -39.06
C TYR A 2 5.52 0.03 -38.29
N LYS A 3 5.69 1.31 -38.64
CA LYS A 3 6.50 2.24 -37.84
C LYS A 3 5.67 2.67 -36.64
N ALA A 4 5.98 2.11 -35.47
CA ALA A 4 5.57 2.70 -34.20
C ALA A 4 6.26 4.07 -34.07
N GLY A 5 5.49 5.08 -33.67
CA GLY A 5 5.94 6.46 -33.60
C GLY A 5 7.17 6.63 -32.72
N ASN A 6 8.06 7.52 -33.17
CA ASN A 6 9.20 8.01 -32.40
C ASN A 6 8.69 8.89 -31.23
N GLU A 7 8.09 8.29 -30.21
CA GLU A 7 8.05 8.92 -28.89
C GLU A 7 9.38 8.62 -28.21
N GLU A 8 10.29 9.60 -28.31
CA GLU A 8 11.50 9.62 -27.53
C GLU A 8 11.08 9.67 -26.05
N ILE A 9 11.22 8.53 -25.34
CA ILE A 9 10.96 8.43 -23.90
C ILE A 9 12.04 9.26 -23.19
N THR A 10 11.87 10.58 -23.14
CA THR A 10 12.87 11.55 -22.67
C THR A 10 12.86 11.79 -21.16
N GLY A 11 12.12 10.99 -20.39
CA GLY A 11 12.05 11.12 -18.94
C GLY A 11 12.42 9.82 -18.23
N GLN A 12 13.70 9.61 -17.93
CA GLN A 12 14.09 8.56 -17.00
C GLN A 12 13.68 8.99 -15.59
N GLY A 13 12.51 8.52 -15.13
CA GLY A 13 11.97 8.86 -13.81
C GLY A 13 12.86 8.35 -12.68
N ARG A 14 13.11 9.18 -11.67
CA ARG A 14 13.83 8.73 -10.45
C ARG A 14 12.94 7.77 -9.66
N ILE A 15 13.51 6.65 -9.25
CA ILE A 15 12.85 5.68 -8.37
C ILE A 15 13.07 6.12 -6.93
N TRP A 16 11.98 6.24 -6.18
CA TRP A 16 11.98 6.55 -4.75
C TRP A 16 11.20 5.49 -3.98
N GLN A 17 11.57 5.27 -2.72
CA GLN A 17 10.83 4.42 -1.79
C GLN A 17 10.91 5.02 -0.38
N TYR A 18 9.92 4.74 0.46
CA TYR A 18 10.02 5.00 1.89
C TYR A 18 10.85 3.92 2.59
N ASP A 19 11.29 4.22 3.82
CA ASP A 19 11.84 3.22 4.73
C ASP A 19 10.76 2.15 5.02
N PRO A 20 11.02 0.85 4.80
CA PRO A 20 10.07 -0.21 5.17
C PRO A 20 9.72 -0.26 6.66
N GLY A 21 10.56 0.33 7.52
CA GLY A 21 10.33 0.52 8.95
C GLY A 21 9.46 1.72 9.29
N LEU A 22 9.06 2.55 8.32
CA LEU A 22 8.22 3.72 8.54
C LEU A 22 6.90 3.29 9.18
N THR A 23 6.62 3.88 10.34
CA THR A 23 5.36 3.70 11.07
C THR A 23 4.89 5.05 11.58
N TRP A 24 3.59 5.19 11.77
CA TRP A 24 2.99 6.38 12.35
C TRP A 24 1.95 5.99 13.40
N ASP A 25 1.75 6.88 14.36
CA ASP A 25 0.60 6.84 15.28
C ASP A 25 -0.08 8.20 15.14
N LEU A 26 -1.02 8.29 14.20
CA LEU A 26 -1.78 9.51 13.94
C LEU A 26 -3.03 9.49 14.81
N ASP A 27 -3.25 10.58 15.55
CA ASP A 27 -4.49 10.81 16.29
C ASP A 27 -5.46 11.73 15.51
N LEU A 28 -5.44 11.60 14.18
CA LEU A 28 -6.27 12.39 13.29
C LEU A 28 -7.64 11.72 13.10
N ILE A 29 -8.71 12.50 13.28
CA ILE A 29 -10.07 12.03 13.12
C ILE A 29 -10.52 12.29 11.68
N GLY A 30 -10.92 11.24 10.97
CA GLY A 30 -11.55 11.35 9.65
C GLY A 30 -10.60 11.54 8.48
N VAL A 31 -9.29 11.42 8.69
CA VAL A 31 -8.27 11.42 7.63
C VAL A 31 -7.58 10.06 7.59
N ILE A 32 -7.33 9.54 6.39
CA ILE A 32 -6.61 8.29 6.19
C ILE A 32 -5.72 8.38 4.94
N ILE A 33 -4.54 7.75 5.01
CA ILE A 33 -3.60 7.61 3.88
C ILE A 33 -3.51 6.14 3.47
N LEU A 34 -3.38 5.89 2.16
CA LEU A 34 -3.24 4.55 1.59
C LEU A 34 -2.49 4.59 0.25
N GLY A 35 -2.07 3.43 -0.27
CA GLY A 35 -1.28 3.34 -1.51
C GLY A 35 0.06 4.07 -1.40
N ASP A 36 0.52 4.67 -2.50
CA ASP A 36 1.82 5.36 -2.56
C ASP A 36 1.95 6.49 -1.52
N ALA A 37 0.84 7.15 -1.15
CA ALA A 37 0.85 8.16 -0.10
C ALA A 37 1.21 7.59 1.29
N ALA A 38 0.96 6.30 1.51
CA ALA A 38 1.24 5.61 2.76
C ALA A 38 2.52 4.77 2.71
N HIS A 39 2.84 4.19 1.56
CA HIS A 39 3.94 3.22 1.42
C HIS A 39 4.49 3.13 -0.01
N VAL A 40 4.91 4.27 -0.57
CA VAL A 40 5.62 4.26 -1.85
C VAL A 40 6.81 3.30 -1.82
N MET A 41 6.87 2.43 -2.81
CA MET A 41 7.84 1.34 -2.90
C MET A 41 8.51 1.32 -4.27
N SER A 42 9.75 0.85 -4.34
CA SER A 42 10.41 0.61 -5.62
C SER A 42 9.65 -0.45 -6.43
N PRO A 43 9.72 -0.42 -7.77
CA PRO A 43 8.94 -1.33 -8.63
C PRO A 43 9.46 -2.77 -8.62
N PHE A 44 10.51 -3.10 -7.86
CA PHE A 44 11.20 -4.40 -7.90
C PHE A 44 10.45 -5.54 -7.19
N ALA A 45 9.46 -5.24 -6.35
CA ALA A 45 8.47 -6.21 -5.89
C ALA A 45 7.30 -6.39 -6.89
N GLY A 46 7.07 -5.41 -7.77
CA GLY A 46 5.97 -5.45 -8.76
C GLY A 46 4.56 -5.39 -8.16
N GLU A 47 4.41 -5.12 -6.86
CA GLU A 47 3.12 -5.24 -6.16
C GLU A 47 2.47 -3.91 -5.76
N GLY A 48 3.06 -2.74 -6.05
CA GLY A 48 2.57 -1.44 -5.55
C GLY A 48 1.07 -1.20 -5.79
N VAL A 49 0.61 -1.42 -7.03
CA VAL A 49 -0.81 -1.28 -7.39
C VAL A 49 -1.68 -2.30 -6.66
N ASN A 50 -1.22 -3.55 -6.52
CA ASN A 50 -1.96 -4.59 -5.80
C ASN A 50 -2.11 -4.24 -4.32
N GLN A 51 -1.07 -3.64 -3.71
CA GLN A 51 -1.13 -3.17 -2.34
C GLN A 51 -2.12 -2.02 -2.19
N ALA A 52 -2.12 -1.03 -3.10
CA ALA A 52 -3.09 0.05 -3.09
C ALA A 52 -4.54 -0.45 -3.26
N LEU A 53 -4.79 -1.43 -4.13
CA LEU A 53 -6.11 -2.06 -4.28
C LEU A 53 -6.53 -2.83 -3.04
N ALA A 54 -5.61 -3.57 -2.42
CA ALA A 54 -5.87 -4.29 -1.18
C ALA A 54 -6.17 -3.33 -0.02
N ASP A 55 -5.50 -2.17 0.03
CA ASP A 55 -5.78 -1.12 1.01
C ASP A 55 -7.20 -0.57 0.84
N ALA A 56 -7.62 -0.31 -0.39
CA ALA A 56 -8.96 0.20 -0.67
C ALA A 56 -10.05 -0.80 -0.26
N LEU A 57 -9.86 -2.09 -0.55
CA LEU A 57 -10.77 -3.16 -0.15
C LEU A 57 -10.87 -3.27 1.38
N ASP A 58 -9.73 -3.25 2.06
CA ASP A 58 -9.66 -3.34 3.52
C ASP A 58 -10.30 -2.14 4.21
N LEU A 59 -10.17 -0.94 3.63
CA LEU A 59 -10.84 0.26 4.11
C LEU A 59 -12.35 0.14 3.92
N GLY A 60 -12.80 -0.25 2.72
CA GLY A 60 -14.22 -0.46 2.42
C GLY A 60 -14.89 -1.45 3.39
N ARG A 61 -14.25 -2.59 3.66
CA ARG A 61 -14.73 -3.56 4.66
C ARG A 61 -14.84 -2.96 6.06
N THR A 62 -13.85 -2.16 6.46
CA THR A 62 -13.82 -1.51 7.78
C THR A 62 -14.96 -0.50 7.91
N LEU A 63 -15.22 0.31 6.86
CA LEU A 63 -16.27 1.32 6.86
C LEU A 63 -17.67 0.69 6.80
N VAL A 64 -17.91 -0.29 5.91
CA VAL A 64 -19.21 -0.95 5.78
C VAL A 64 -19.67 -1.52 7.13
N CYS A 65 -18.79 -2.19 7.87
CA CYS A 65 -19.14 -2.71 9.20
C CYS A 65 -19.57 -1.63 10.21
N LEU A 66 -19.05 -0.40 10.10
CA LEU A 66 -19.40 0.71 10.99
C LEU A 66 -20.74 1.35 10.62
N PHE A 67 -20.98 1.49 9.32
CA PHE A 67 -22.12 2.24 8.78
C PHE A 67 -23.34 1.38 8.46
N THR A 68 -23.19 0.05 8.36
CA THR A 68 -24.35 -0.84 8.20
C THR A 68 -24.98 -1.16 9.56
N PRO A 69 -26.26 -0.77 9.79
CA PRO A 69 -26.97 -1.16 11.00
C PRO A 69 -27.32 -2.65 10.94
N SER A 70 -27.27 -3.33 12.08
CA SER A 70 -27.55 -4.78 12.21
C SER A 70 -29.05 -5.12 12.01
N ARG A 71 -29.91 -4.11 11.81
CA ARG A 71 -31.33 -4.22 11.46
C ARG A 71 -31.72 -3.05 10.56
N PRO A 72 -32.51 -3.25 9.50
CA PRO A 72 -33.07 -2.14 8.74
C PRO A 72 -34.12 -1.43 9.62
N ARG A 73 -33.80 -0.24 10.14
CA ARG A 73 -34.82 0.69 10.65
C ARG A 73 -35.17 1.65 9.53
N ALA A 74 -36.46 1.74 9.22
CA ALA A 74 -37.02 2.43 8.06
C ALA A 74 -36.83 3.96 8.01
N SER A 75 -36.01 4.59 8.86
CA SER A 75 -35.95 6.07 8.91
C SER A 75 -34.68 6.70 9.48
N SER A 76 -33.59 5.98 9.71
CA SER A 76 -32.39 6.59 10.30
C SER A 76 -31.32 6.83 9.24
N LEU A 77 -31.01 8.10 8.99
CA LEU A 77 -29.78 8.52 8.31
C LEU A 77 -28.60 7.72 8.86
N ILE A 78 -27.70 7.30 7.97
CA ILE A 78 -26.51 6.49 8.24
C ILE A 78 -25.55 7.33 9.10
N ALA A 79 -25.80 7.40 10.40
CA ALA A 79 -24.91 8.04 11.36
C ALA A 79 -23.88 7.02 11.84
N PRO A 80 -22.58 7.35 11.84
CA PRO A 80 -21.58 6.48 12.43
C PRO A 80 -21.92 6.20 13.89
N ARG A 81 -21.73 4.96 14.34
CA ARG A 81 -21.81 4.57 15.74
C ARG A 81 -20.69 5.28 16.53
N SER A 82 -20.83 6.55 16.92
CA SER A 82 -19.82 7.34 17.68
C SER A 82 -18.46 7.55 16.98
N SER A 83 -17.89 8.76 17.11
CA SER A 83 -16.54 9.11 16.59
C SER A 83 -15.45 8.18 17.14
N ALA A 84 -15.61 7.67 18.37
CA ALA A 84 -14.63 6.79 19.01
C ALA A 84 -14.51 5.42 18.31
N HIS A 85 -15.61 4.80 17.86
CA HIS A 85 -15.53 3.51 17.18
C HIS A 85 -14.90 3.63 15.79
N LEU A 86 -15.13 4.77 15.11
CA LEU A 86 -14.47 5.06 13.83
C LEU A 86 -12.96 5.13 14.02
N GLN A 87 -12.49 5.87 15.03
CA GLN A 87 -11.05 6.00 15.33
C GLN A 87 -10.42 4.64 15.65
N VAL A 88 -11.05 3.83 16.50
CA VAL A 88 -10.53 2.48 16.85
C VAL A 88 -10.43 1.58 15.61
N ALA A 89 -11.44 1.62 14.74
CA ALA A 89 -11.46 0.83 13.51
C ALA A 89 -10.40 1.29 12.50
N LEU A 90 -10.23 2.61 12.33
CA LEU A 90 -9.22 3.20 11.45
C LEU A 90 -7.81 2.89 11.95
N ARG A 91 -7.51 3.04 13.25
CA ARG A 91 -6.22 2.65 13.84
C ARG A 91 -5.91 1.17 13.60
N LYS A 92 -6.92 0.30 13.68
CA LYS A 92 -6.75 -1.13 13.37
C LYS A 92 -6.46 -1.37 11.89
N TYR A 93 -7.10 -0.60 11.00
CA TYR A 93 -6.84 -0.62 9.57
C TYR A 93 -5.41 -0.13 9.25
N GLU A 94 -4.98 0.99 9.80
CA GLU A 94 -3.65 1.57 9.61
C GLU A 94 -2.54 0.59 9.99
N LYS A 95 -2.64 -0.01 11.18
CA LYS A 95 -1.69 -1.05 11.62
C LYS A 95 -1.64 -2.24 10.68
N ARG A 96 -2.77 -2.59 10.06
CA ARG A 96 -2.84 -3.70 9.09
C ARG A 96 -2.13 -3.35 7.79
N ILE A 97 -2.36 -2.16 7.23
CA ILE A 97 -1.70 -1.75 5.97
C ILE A 97 -0.19 -1.56 6.18
N MET A 98 0.25 -0.94 7.28
CA MET A 98 1.68 -0.75 7.59
C MET A 98 2.41 -2.09 7.68
N ARG A 99 1.82 -3.07 8.38
CA ARG A 99 2.40 -4.42 8.50
C ARG A 99 2.52 -5.13 7.15
N ARG A 100 1.49 -5.00 6.30
CA ARG A 100 1.48 -5.63 4.97
C ARG A 100 2.51 -4.97 4.05
N ALA A 101 2.46 -3.64 3.94
CA ALA A 101 3.35 -2.86 3.10
C ALA A 101 4.83 -3.06 3.47
N ARG A 102 5.15 -3.11 4.78
CA ARG A 102 6.51 -3.41 5.26
C ARG A 102 7.09 -4.71 4.70
N LYS A 103 6.27 -5.76 4.56
CA LYS A 103 6.73 -7.03 4.01
C LYS A 103 7.13 -6.86 2.54
N VAL A 104 6.27 -6.21 1.77
CA VAL A 104 6.42 -6.03 0.31
C VAL A 104 7.57 -5.06 0.00
N MET A 105 7.71 -3.98 0.78
CA MET A 105 8.83 -3.05 0.65
C MET A 105 10.18 -3.73 0.91
N ARG A 106 10.28 -4.60 1.93
CA ARG A 106 11.50 -5.38 2.19
C ARG A 106 11.84 -6.37 1.08
N GLU A 107 10.81 -6.98 0.50
CA GLU A 107 10.98 -7.84 -0.67
C GLU A 107 11.47 -7.04 -1.87
N SER A 108 10.92 -5.84 -2.09
CA SER A 108 11.36 -4.92 -3.14
C SER A 108 12.82 -4.50 -2.95
N GLU A 109 13.23 -4.16 -1.72
CA GLU A 109 14.63 -3.85 -1.39
C GLU A 109 15.58 -5.02 -1.69
N ASN A 110 15.19 -6.23 -1.28
CA ASN A 110 15.99 -7.42 -1.52
C ASN A 110 16.11 -7.70 -3.03
N ASN A 111 15.02 -7.55 -3.78
CA ASN A 111 15.02 -7.70 -5.23
C ASN A 111 15.88 -6.62 -5.90
N GLN A 112 15.82 -5.37 -5.42
CA GLN A 112 16.66 -4.29 -5.92
C GLN A 112 18.15 -4.58 -5.69
N GLU A 113 18.53 -5.10 -4.52
CA GLU A 113 19.90 -5.50 -4.22
C GLU A 113 20.36 -6.67 -5.10
N ILE A 114 19.48 -7.60 -5.44
CA ILE A 114 19.79 -8.67 -6.40
C ILE A 114 20.02 -8.10 -7.80
N VAL A 115 19.20 -7.16 -8.25
CA VAL A 115 19.28 -6.65 -9.63
C VAL A 115 20.44 -5.66 -9.83
N PHE A 116 20.71 -4.79 -8.86
CA PHE A 116 21.69 -3.70 -8.99
C PHE A 116 22.87 -3.78 -8.02
N GLY A 117 22.81 -4.66 -7.02
CA GLY A 117 23.87 -4.84 -6.04
C GLY A 117 24.88 -5.91 -6.44
N GLY A 118 25.80 -6.23 -5.51
CA GLY A 118 26.87 -7.20 -5.73
C GLY A 118 26.41 -8.66 -5.72
N LYS A 119 25.26 -8.94 -5.08
CA LYS A 119 24.73 -10.30 -4.85
C LYS A 119 24.26 -11.02 -6.11
N CYS A 120 24.05 -10.31 -7.22
CA CYS A 120 23.66 -10.92 -8.50
C CYS A 120 24.67 -12.00 -8.94
N ARG A 121 25.96 -11.72 -8.71
CA ARG A 121 27.06 -12.55 -9.20
C ARG A 121 27.34 -13.78 -8.33
N GLU A 122 27.00 -13.72 -7.04
CA GLU A 122 27.26 -14.79 -6.07
C GLU A 122 26.28 -15.96 -6.25
N ARG A 123 24.99 -15.70 -6.52
CA ARG A 123 23.99 -16.76 -6.70
C ARG A 123 24.17 -17.57 -7.98
N ILE A 124 24.60 -16.95 -9.08
CA ILE A 124 24.81 -17.67 -10.34
C ILE A 124 25.94 -18.71 -10.20
N GLN A 125 26.91 -18.45 -9.31
CA GLN A 125 28.03 -19.37 -9.07
C GLN A 125 27.71 -20.49 -8.06
N GLU A 126 26.58 -20.42 -7.35
CA GLU A 126 26.13 -21.48 -6.43
C GLU A 126 25.23 -22.52 -7.13
N GLU A 127 24.78 -22.25 -8.36
CA GLU A 127 23.97 -23.17 -9.17
C GLU A 127 24.78 -23.95 -10.24
N ASP A 128 26.11 -23.74 -10.30
CA ASP A 128 27.07 -24.50 -11.13
C ASP A 128 27.86 -25.53 -10.30
#